data_AF-A0A2D6JPZ4-F1
#
_entry.id   AF-A0A2D6JPZ4-F1
#
_cell.length_a   1.000
_cell.length_b   1.000
_cell.length_c   1.000
_cell.angle_alpha   90.00
_cell.angle_beta   90.00
_cell.angle_gamma   90.00
#
_symmetry.space_group_name_H-M   'P 1'
#
loop_
_entity.id
_entity.type
_entity.pdbx_description
1 polymer ?
#
loop_
_entity_poly.entity_id
_entity_poly.type
_entity_poly.pdbx_seq_one_letter_code
_entity_poly.pdbx_strand_id
1 'polypeptide(L)'
;MSPPRKVDVDPDEQAVLREWRELVVENYEKDIARLEGMDQSVHGFHVEHSLIDQKDTLRRFFHENPTRALELGSRIMREQFDKHNIPTRPVLRVVGLADNYLNRVDELRMRDRNDLVCLDVKINDVSQPYGWLKTAVYECMDCETRVEVAQRRARERESPYLCRTCLNQLMENYEKTDIPKRFIRPESGFVMIVEECNYEDVQDISMSQITYNSEHHLINCSTRNQILGTISDDLVDQLRPSTYVRVNGIVRVQPVPERTFSKDTRRILSIDVLSVEELHVED
;
A
#
# COMPACT_ATOMS: atom_id res chain seq x y z
N MET A 1 -2.53 7.99 31.67
CA MET A 1 -2.15 7.36 30.40
C MET A 1 -2.45 5.88 30.50
N SER A 2 -3.48 5.39 29.80
CA SER A 2 -3.69 3.96 29.67
C SER A 2 -2.51 3.35 28.91
N PRO A 3 -1.95 2.21 29.33
CA PRO A 3 -0.88 1.57 28.58
C PRO A 3 -1.39 1.26 27.16
N PRO A 4 -0.53 1.35 26.13
CA PRO A 4 -0.92 0.94 24.79
C PRO A 4 -1.43 -0.49 24.86
N ARG A 5 -2.64 -0.74 24.34
CA ARG A 5 -3.18 -2.10 24.24
C ARG A 5 -2.11 -2.96 23.58
N LYS A 6 -1.69 -4.03 24.26
CA LYS A 6 -0.92 -5.09 23.61
C LYS A 6 -1.77 -5.56 22.44
N VAL A 7 -1.36 -5.18 21.23
CA VAL A 7 -1.91 -5.75 20.01
C VAL A 7 -1.53 -7.21 20.10
N ASP A 8 -2.50 -8.10 20.31
CA ASP A 8 -2.30 -9.54 20.10
C ASP A 8 -2.02 -9.70 18.61
N VAL A 9 -0.75 -9.59 18.25
CA VAL A 9 -0.27 -9.86 16.90
C VAL A 9 -0.36 -11.37 16.74
N ASP A 10 -1.08 -11.81 15.70
CA ASP A 10 -1.21 -13.21 15.31
C ASP A 10 0.18 -13.90 15.34
N PRO A 11 0.33 -15.10 15.94
CA PRO A 11 1.59 -15.85 15.91
C PRO A 11 2.27 -15.89 14.53
N ASP A 12 1.49 -15.98 13.45
CA ASP A 12 2.02 -15.95 12.07
C ASP A 12 2.60 -14.56 11.72
N GLU A 13 1.93 -13.47 12.09
CA GLU A 13 2.44 -12.11 11.88
C GLU A 13 3.71 -11.84 12.71
N GLN A 14 3.83 -12.43 13.91
CA GLN A 14 5.05 -12.33 14.72
C GLN A 14 6.24 -13.04 14.06
N ALA A 15 5.99 -14.21 13.45
CA ALA A 15 7.02 -14.92 12.69
C ALA A 15 7.47 -14.11 11.46
N VAL A 16 6.52 -13.51 10.73
CA VAL A 16 6.80 -12.65 9.58
C VAL A 16 7.60 -11.40 9.98
N LEU A 17 7.25 -10.75 11.09
CA LEU A 17 8.02 -9.61 11.63
C LEU A 17 9.45 -10.00 12.00
N ARG A 18 9.65 -11.19 12.57
CA ARG A 18 10.97 -11.71 12.90
C ARG A 18 11.79 -11.96 11.63
N GLU A 19 11.22 -12.63 10.64
CA GLU A 19 11.91 -12.95 9.39
C GLU A 19 12.25 -11.68 8.58
N TRP A 20 11.36 -10.68 8.56
CA TRP A 20 11.67 -9.36 8.02
C TRP A 20 12.86 -8.71 8.72
N ARG A 21 12.88 -8.73 10.06
CA ARG A 21 13.97 -8.14 10.85
C ARG A 21 15.30 -8.84 10.57
N GLU A 22 15.31 -10.18 10.53
CA GLU A 22 16.50 -10.96 10.18
C GLU A 22 16.98 -10.59 8.77
N LEU A 23 16.09 -10.59 7.78
CA LEU A 23 16.42 -10.24 6.39
C LEU A 23 17.07 -8.86 6.28
N VAL A 24 16.49 -7.84 6.94
CA VAL A 24 17.00 -6.46 6.89
C VAL A 24 18.33 -6.34 7.61
N VAL A 25 18.49 -6.92 8.79
CA VAL A 25 19.76 -6.83 9.55
C VAL A 25 20.88 -7.58 8.85
N GLU A 26 20.61 -8.78 8.34
CA GLU A 26 21.64 -9.64 7.71
C GLU A 26 22.15 -9.04 6.39
N ASN A 27 21.28 -8.41 5.59
CA ASN A 27 21.61 -8.01 4.22
C ASN A 27 21.73 -6.49 4.02
N TYR A 28 20.98 -5.69 4.79
CA TYR A 28 20.78 -4.26 4.49
C TYR A 28 21.23 -3.30 5.60
N GLU A 29 21.65 -3.79 6.77
CA GLU A 29 22.08 -2.92 7.89
C GLU A 29 23.19 -1.93 7.47
N LYS A 30 24.15 -2.40 6.67
CA LYS A 30 25.25 -1.56 6.17
C LYS A 30 24.78 -0.50 5.18
N ASP A 31 23.81 -0.83 4.35
CA ASP A 31 23.28 0.09 3.34
C ASP A 31 22.41 1.16 4.01
N ILE A 32 21.60 0.78 5.00
CA ILE A 32 20.85 1.73 5.83
C ILE A 32 21.82 2.67 6.56
N ALA A 33 22.88 2.16 7.18
CA ALA A 33 23.87 3.00 7.87
C ALA A 33 24.56 4.02 6.94
N ARG A 34 24.69 3.73 5.64
CA ARG A 34 25.25 4.66 4.65
C ARG A 34 24.32 5.83 4.30
N LEU A 35 23.04 5.73 4.65
CA LEU A 35 22.06 6.80 4.46
C LEU A 35 22.08 7.84 5.58
N GLU A 36 22.97 7.69 6.57
CA GLU A 36 23.16 8.68 7.63
C GLU A 36 23.53 10.06 7.03
N GLY A 37 22.78 11.09 7.40
CA GLY A 37 22.94 12.45 6.85
C GLY A 37 22.20 12.70 5.54
N MET A 38 21.33 11.79 5.10
CA MET A 38 20.42 12.04 3.98
C MET A 38 19.33 13.04 4.38
N ASP A 39 19.22 14.13 3.62
CA ASP A 39 18.24 15.22 3.86
C ASP A 39 16.90 15.02 3.11
N GLN A 40 16.74 13.91 2.38
CA GLN A 40 15.50 13.62 1.67
C GLN A 40 14.37 13.30 2.66
N SER A 41 13.15 13.78 2.37
CA SER A 41 11.98 13.49 3.20
C SER A 41 11.49 12.05 3.06
N VAL A 42 11.62 11.47 1.86
CA VAL A 42 11.16 10.13 1.51
C VAL A 42 12.22 9.44 0.65
N HIS A 43 12.45 8.14 0.89
CA HIS A 43 13.42 7.34 0.16
C HIS A 43 12.88 5.95 -0.16
N GLY A 44 12.89 5.58 -1.45
CA GLY A 44 12.58 4.24 -1.93
C GLY A 44 13.74 3.28 -1.66
N PHE A 45 13.53 2.34 -0.73
CA PHE A 45 14.53 1.35 -0.36
C PHE A 45 14.24 0.01 -1.05
N HIS A 46 15.15 -0.39 -1.94
CA HIS A 46 15.00 -1.59 -2.76
C HIS A 46 15.39 -2.85 -1.96
N VAL A 47 14.50 -3.85 -1.96
CA VAL A 47 14.71 -5.16 -1.37
C VAL A 47 14.52 -6.24 -2.43
N GLU A 48 15.48 -7.15 -2.51
CA GLU A 48 15.47 -8.26 -3.46
C GLU A 48 14.46 -9.33 -3.03
N HIS A 49 13.53 -9.67 -3.93
CA HIS A 49 12.57 -10.75 -3.70
C HIS A 49 13.24 -12.10 -3.45
N SER A 50 14.42 -12.34 -4.04
CA SER A 50 15.20 -13.56 -3.83
C SER A 50 15.59 -13.78 -2.37
N LEU A 51 15.70 -12.72 -1.55
CA LEU A 51 15.97 -12.82 -0.11
C LEU A 51 14.70 -13.11 0.68
N ILE A 52 13.56 -12.57 0.25
CA ILE A 52 12.23 -12.87 0.81
C ILE A 52 11.91 -14.35 0.60
N ASP A 53 12.22 -14.88 -0.58
CA ASP A 53 11.95 -16.27 -0.98
C ASP A 53 12.73 -17.32 -0.15
N GLN A 54 13.86 -16.93 0.46
CA GLN A 54 14.67 -17.78 1.32
C GLN A 54 14.05 -18.03 2.71
N LYS A 55 13.10 -17.19 3.12
CA LYS A 55 12.44 -17.27 4.43
C LYS A 55 11.04 -17.86 4.22
N ASP A 56 10.83 -19.13 4.62
CA ASP A 56 9.63 -19.89 4.25
C ASP A 56 8.30 -19.23 4.67
N THR A 57 8.23 -18.66 5.88
CA THR A 57 7.00 -18.04 6.40
C THR A 57 6.71 -16.75 5.66
N LEU A 58 7.74 -15.91 5.50
CA LEU A 58 7.67 -14.64 4.82
C LEU A 58 7.33 -14.82 3.34
N ARG A 59 7.95 -15.79 2.65
CA ARG A 59 7.58 -16.16 1.26
C ARG A 59 6.10 -16.48 1.14
N ARG A 60 5.60 -17.40 1.97
CA ARG A 60 4.18 -17.79 1.97
C ARG A 60 3.28 -16.59 2.21
N PHE A 61 3.59 -15.79 3.24
CA PHE A 61 2.76 -14.66 3.63
C PHE A 61 2.80 -13.52 2.60
N PHE A 62 3.95 -13.30 1.96
CA PHE A 62 4.11 -12.34 0.88
C PHE A 62 3.31 -12.75 -0.36
N HIS A 63 3.23 -14.04 -0.67
CA HIS A 63 2.40 -14.56 -1.75
C HIS A 63 0.89 -14.49 -1.42
N GLU A 64 0.48 -14.92 -0.23
CA GLU A 64 -0.94 -15.01 0.17
C GLU A 64 -1.55 -13.64 0.52
N ASN A 65 -0.76 -12.75 1.11
CA ASN A 65 -1.20 -11.43 1.55
C ASN A 65 -0.09 -10.38 1.40
N PRO A 66 0.26 -10.00 0.15
CA PRO A 66 1.37 -9.09 -0.12
C PRO A 66 1.20 -7.73 0.55
N THR A 67 -0.04 -7.25 0.66
CA THR A 67 -0.33 -5.94 1.30
C THR A 67 0.09 -5.95 2.76
N ARG A 68 -0.35 -6.96 3.51
CA ARG A 68 -0.01 -7.07 4.94
C ARG A 68 1.47 -7.38 5.15
N ALA A 69 2.06 -8.22 4.29
CA ALA A 69 3.48 -8.53 4.34
C ALA A 69 4.34 -7.27 4.21
N LEU A 70 3.99 -6.39 3.26
CA LEU A 70 4.68 -5.11 3.03
C LEU A 70 4.44 -4.10 4.15
N GLU A 71 3.25 -4.05 4.76
CA GLU A 71 2.98 -3.22 5.95
C GLU A 71 3.89 -3.60 7.12
N LEU A 72 4.03 -4.90 7.38
CA LEU A 72 4.92 -5.42 8.44
C LEU A 72 6.39 -5.14 8.11
N GLY A 73 6.82 -5.34 6.87
CA GLY A 73 8.16 -4.98 6.41
C GLY A 73 8.45 -3.48 6.52
N SER A 74 7.50 -2.62 6.12
CA SER A 74 7.63 -1.16 6.24
C SER A 74 7.81 -0.71 7.69
N ARG A 75 7.12 -1.38 8.64
CA ARG A 75 7.32 -1.13 10.07
C ARG A 75 8.75 -1.46 10.51
N ILE A 76 9.27 -2.61 10.11
CA ILE A 76 10.65 -3.02 10.43
C ILE A 76 11.66 -2.04 9.82
N MET A 77 11.45 -1.61 8.57
CA MET A 77 12.30 -0.62 7.92
C MET A 77 12.32 0.70 8.68
N ARG A 78 11.15 1.19 9.13
CA ARG A 78 11.07 2.39 9.98
C ARG A 78 11.81 2.20 11.30
N GLU A 79 11.63 1.06 11.98
CA GLU A 79 12.38 0.74 13.21
C GLU A 79 13.90 0.76 13.00
N GLN A 80 14.39 0.29 11.85
CA GLN A 80 15.83 0.36 11.53
C GLN A 80 16.30 1.78 11.22
N PHE A 81 15.54 2.55 10.43
CA PHE A 81 15.90 3.95 10.15
C PHE A 81 15.95 4.79 11.43
N ASP A 82 14.97 4.61 12.33
CA ASP A 82 14.94 5.27 13.63
C ASP A 82 16.16 4.89 14.50
N LYS A 83 16.57 3.61 14.48
CA LYS A 83 17.77 3.12 15.20
C LYS A 83 19.06 3.81 14.71
N HIS A 84 19.11 4.20 13.44
CA HIS A 84 20.24 4.90 12.83
C HIS A 84 20.06 6.43 12.81
N ASN A 85 19.05 6.98 13.50
CA ASN A 85 18.72 8.42 13.52
C ASN A 85 18.51 9.03 12.12
N ILE A 86 17.99 8.25 11.18
CA ILE A 86 17.69 8.74 9.83
C ILE A 86 16.26 9.29 9.84
N PRO A 87 16.07 10.62 9.66
CA PRO A 87 14.74 11.23 9.71
C PRO A 87 13.88 10.94 8.47
N THR A 88 14.51 10.48 7.38
CA THR A 88 13.86 10.12 6.12
C THR A 88 12.86 8.99 6.30
N ARG A 89 11.67 9.12 5.71
CA ARG A 89 10.70 8.02 5.68
C ARG A 89 11.11 6.97 4.64
N PRO A 90 11.37 5.70 5.03
CA PRO A 90 11.62 4.64 4.06
C PRO A 90 10.33 4.17 3.40
N VAL A 91 10.39 3.91 2.10
CA VAL A 91 9.35 3.23 1.33
C VAL A 91 9.92 1.92 0.82
N LEU A 92 9.33 0.80 1.24
CA LEU A 92 9.80 -0.52 0.88
C LEU A 92 9.42 -0.84 -0.57
N ARG A 93 10.43 -1.05 -1.43
CA ARG A 93 10.27 -1.38 -2.85
C ARG A 93 10.83 -2.78 -3.09
N VAL A 94 9.97 -3.76 -3.37
CA VAL A 94 10.44 -5.13 -3.67
C VAL A 94 10.73 -5.27 -5.15
N VAL A 95 11.94 -5.65 -5.52
CA VAL A 95 12.42 -5.80 -6.91
C VAL A 95 12.84 -7.24 -7.19
N GLY A 96 13.04 -7.59 -8.47
CA GLY A 96 13.53 -8.90 -8.86
C GLY A 96 12.53 -10.01 -8.58
N LEU A 97 11.22 -9.74 -8.76
CA LEU A 97 10.18 -10.75 -8.61
C LEU A 97 10.48 -11.94 -9.53
N ALA A 98 10.27 -13.15 -9.00
CA ALA A 98 10.49 -14.37 -9.76
C ALA A 98 9.54 -14.49 -10.96
N ASP A 99 9.98 -15.23 -11.99
CA ASP A 99 9.26 -15.33 -13.28
C ASP A 99 7.85 -15.94 -13.15
N ASN A 100 7.55 -16.64 -12.06
CA ASN A 100 6.20 -17.14 -11.78
C ASN A 100 5.17 -16.04 -11.53
N TYR A 101 5.61 -14.82 -11.24
CA TYR A 101 4.76 -13.62 -11.14
C TYR A 101 4.61 -12.89 -12.46
N LEU A 102 5.36 -13.27 -13.51
CA LEU A 102 5.30 -12.60 -14.81
C LEU A 102 3.98 -12.96 -15.50
N ASN A 103 3.15 -11.94 -15.67
CA ASN A 103 1.82 -12.06 -16.24
C ASN A 103 1.70 -11.19 -17.50
N ARG A 104 0.69 -11.49 -18.32
CA ARG A 104 0.29 -10.62 -19.41
C ARG A 104 -0.96 -9.82 -19.04
N VAL A 105 -1.03 -8.58 -19.50
CA VAL A 105 -2.18 -7.69 -19.25
C VAL A 105 -3.49 -8.32 -19.76
N ASP A 106 -3.46 -8.99 -20.91
CA ASP A 106 -4.64 -9.66 -21.47
C ASP A 106 -5.09 -10.92 -20.73
N GLU A 107 -4.29 -11.43 -19.80
CA GLU A 107 -4.60 -12.61 -18.99
C GLU A 107 -5.17 -12.24 -17.62
N LEU A 108 -4.99 -11.00 -17.16
CA LEU A 108 -5.50 -10.54 -15.87
C LEU A 108 -7.03 -10.51 -15.81
N ARG A 109 -7.59 -11.05 -14.72
CA ARG A 109 -9.03 -11.16 -14.45
C ARG A 109 -9.34 -10.73 -13.03
N MET A 110 -10.63 -10.50 -12.74
CA MET A 110 -11.12 -10.14 -11.40
C MET A 110 -10.83 -11.21 -10.32
N ARG A 111 -10.51 -12.44 -10.72
CA ARG A 111 -10.11 -13.50 -9.80
C ARG A 111 -8.71 -13.25 -9.23
N ASP A 112 -7.83 -12.62 -10.01
CA ASP A 112 -6.44 -12.34 -9.67
C ASP A 112 -6.32 -11.08 -8.79
N ARG A 113 -7.43 -10.64 -8.18
CA ARG A 113 -7.46 -9.44 -7.32
C ARG A 113 -6.63 -9.70 -6.07
N ASN A 114 -5.82 -8.73 -5.69
CA ASN A 114 -4.83 -8.78 -4.61
C ASN A 114 -3.65 -9.72 -4.85
N ASP A 115 -3.55 -10.36 -6.02
CA ASP A 115 -2.38 -11.15 -6.36
C ASP A 115 -1.22 -10.22 -6.71
N LEU A 116 -0.02 -10.69 -6.39
CA LEU A 116 1.23 -10.06 -6.81
C LEU A 116 1.50 -10.41 -8.28
N VAL A 117 1.84 -9.41 -9.09
CA VAL A 117 2.13 -9.58 -10.51
C VAL A 117 3.33 -8.75 -10.94
N CYS A 118 3.99 -9.23 -11.98
CA CYS A 118 5.03 -8.57 -12.74
C CYS A 118 4.54 -8.41 -14.18
N LEU A 119 4.61 -7.20 -14.73
CA LEU A 119 4.13 -6.88 -16.07
C LEU A 119 5.23 -6.14 -16.84
N ASP A 120 5.58 -6.67 -18.00
CA ASP A 120 6.43 -5.96 -18.96
C ASP A 120 5.54 -5.07 -19.84
N VAL A 121 5.77 -3.76 -19.77
CA VAL A 121 4.87 -2.75 -20.34
C VAL A 121 5.63 -1.57 -20.95
N LYS A 122 4.93 -0.88 -21.86
CA LYS A 122 5.28 0.47 -22.29
C LYS A 122 4.43 1.47 -21.51
N ILE A 123 5.06 2.48 -20.92
CA ILE A 123 4.34 3.61 -20.33
C ILE A 123 3.77 4.47 -21.45
N ASN A 124 2.45 4.62 -21.50
CA ASN A 124 1.78 5.45 -22.51
C ASN A 124 1.66 6.90 -22.06
N ASP A 125 1.21 7.08 -20.81
CA ASP A 125 0.85 8.38 -20.25
C ASP A 125 1.02 8.36 -18.73
N VAL A 126 1.28 9.53 -18.15
CA VAL A 126 1.50 9.75 -16.74
C VAL A 126 0.69 10.97 -16.32
N SER A 127 -0.22 10.82 -15.35
CA SER A 127 -1.08 11.91 -14.88
C SER A 127 -0.27 13.00 -14.17
N GLN A 128 -0.91 14.13 -13.85
CA GLN A 128 -0.32 15.05 -12.87
C GLN A 128 -0.28 14.39 -11.49
N PRO A 129 0.74 14.67 -10.67
CA PRO A 129 0.75 14.27 -9.27
C PRO A 129 -0.43 14.85 -8.50
N TYR A 130 -0.97 14.08 -7.56
CA TYR A 130 -2.02 14.53 -6.66
C TYR A 130 -1.88 13.90 -5.27
N GLY A 131 -2.41 14.57 -4.25
CA GLY A 131 -2.42 14.05 -2.88
C GLY A 131 -3.60 13.11 -2.65
N TRP A 132 -3.31 11.89 -2.20
CA TRP A 132 -4.31 10.94 -1.72
C TRP A 132 -4.36 10.97 -0.19
N LEU A 133 -5.53 11.25 0.37
CA LEU A 133 -5.78 11.09 1.81
C LEU A 133 -5.67 9.61 2.17
N LYS A 134 -4.55 9.20 2.78
CA LYS A 134 -4.24 7.81 3.16
C LYS A 134 -4.77 7.48 4.54
N THR A 135 -4.63 8.41 5.49
CA THR A 135 -5.15 8.27 6.85
C THR A 135 -5.90 9.53 7.24
N ALA A 136 -7.17 9.38 7.61
CA ALA A 136 -7.99 10.46 8.15
C ALA A 136 -8.02 10.37 9.68
N VAL A 137 -7.83 11.50 10.36
CA VAL A 137 -7.93 11.59 11.82
C VAL A 137 -9.25 12.25 12.19
N TYR A 138 -10.01 11.57 13.03
CA TYR A 138 -11.28 12.04 13.55
C TYR A 138 -11.22 12.18 15.06
N GLU A 139 -11.85 13.21 15.59
CA GLU A 139 -12.03 13.44 17.01
C GLU A 139 -13.51 13.33 17.37
N CYS A 140 -13.79 12.55 18.42
CA CYS A 140 -15.13 12.46 18.96
C CYS A 140 -15.48 13.74 19.70
N MET A 141 -16.60 14.39 19.33
CA MET A 141 -17.03 15.64 19.95
C MET A 141 -17.41 15.50 21.43
N ASP A 142 -17.72 14.29 21.90
CA ASP A 142 -18.17 14.05 23.28
C ASP A 142 -17.03 13.76 24.26
N CYS A 143 -15.98 13.09 23.81
CA CYS A 143 -14.90 12.59 24.69
C CYS A 143 -13.49 12.90 24.20
N GLU A 144 -13.35 13.66 23.11
CA GLU A 144 -12.08 14.09 22.51
C GLU A 144 -11.17 12.91 22.12
N THR A 145 -11.71 11.68 22.07
CA THR A 145 -10.95 10.50 21.65
C THR A 145 -10.66 10.61 20.15
N ARG A 146 -9.38 10.51 19.81
CA ARG A 146 -8.90 10.47 18.43
C ARG A 146 -9.01 9.06 17.86
N VAL A 147 -9.45 8.99 16.61
CA VAL A 147 -9.63 7.77 15.84
C VAL A 147 -9.01 7.97 14.46
N GLU A 148 -8.00 7.18 14.15
CA GLU A 148 -7.40 7.12 12.82
C GLU A 148 -8.17 6.12 11.96
N VAL A 149 -8.48 6.52 10.73
CA VAL A 149 -9.17 5.69 9.74
C VAL A 149 -8.36 5.66 8.45
N ALA A 150 -7.84 4.48 8.12
CA ALA A 150 -7.22 4.22 6.83
C ALA A 150 -8.26 4.38 5.72
N GLN A 151 -7.95 5.23 4.74
CA GLN A 151 -8.82 5.53 3.62
C GLN A 151 -8.45 4.66 2.43
N ARG A 152 -9.44 4.42 1.56
CA ARG A 152 -9.22 3.66 0.32
C ARG A 152 -9.19 4.61 -0.87
N ARG A 153 -8.27 4.35 -1.80
CA ARG A 153 -8.14 5.16 -3.02
C ARG A 153 -9.39 5.09 -3.88
N ALA A 154 -9.78 6.24 -4.45
CA ALA A 154 -10.93 6.40 -5.34
C ALA A 154 -12.26 5.83 -4.78
N ARG A 155 -12.46 5.85 -3.45
CA ARG A 155 -13.73 5.46 -2.82
C ARG A 155 -14.29 6.59 -1.98
N GLU A 156 -15.57 6.46 -1.62
CA GLU A 156 -16.17 7.34 -0.62
C GLU A 156 -15.35 7.28 0.68
N ARG A 157 -15.12 8.47 1.25
CA ARG A 157 -14.34 8.63 2.48
C ARG A 157 -15.02 7.87 3.61
N GLU A 158 -14.28 7.00 4.27
CA GLU A 158 -14.75 6.25 5.42
C GLU A 158 -14.65 7.14 6.67
N SER A 159 -15.74 7.26 7.45
CA SER A 159 -15.74 7.97 8.73
C SER A 159 -16.16 7.04 9.87
N PRO A 160 -15.66 7.25 11.10
CA PRO A 160 -16.13 6.49 12.25
C PRO A 160 -17.63 6.67 12.43
N TYR A 161 -18.33 5.56 12.59
CA TYR A 161 -19.76 5.58 12.89
C TYR A 161 -20.05 5.72 14.39
N LEU A 162 -19.14 5.23 15.23
CA LEU A 162 -19.38 5.10 16.67
C LEU A 162 -18.10 5.26 17.47
N CYS A 163 -18.14 6.07 18.54
CA CYS A 163 -17.04 6.18 19.49
C CYS A 163 -17.08 5.02 20.48
N ARG A 164 -16.07 4.14 20.40
CA ARG A 164 -15.92 3.00 21.31
C ARG A 164 -15.75 3.44 22.77
N THR A 165 -15.07 4.55 23.01
CA THR A 165 -14.87 5.10 24.37
C THR A 165 -16.19 5.54 24.98
N CYS A 166 -16.96 6.36 24.26
CA CYS A 166 -18.30 6.79 24.70
C CYS A 166 -19.24 5.61 24.87
N LEU A 167 -19.20 4.64 23.95
CA LEU A 167 -20.01 3.42 24.07
C LEU A 167 -19.67 2.66 25.35
N ASN A 168 -18.39 2.44 25.63
CA ASN A 168 -17.97 1.71 26.84
C ASN A 168 -18.38 2.44 28.12
N GLN A 169 -18.16 3.76 28.19
CA GLN A 169 -18.61 4.57 29.33
C GLN A 169 -20.12 4.48 29.53
N LEU A 170 -20.87 4.51 28.43
CA LEU A 170 -22.32 4.38 28.47
C LEU A 170 -22.75 2.97 28.91
N MET A 171 -22.06 1.91 28.46
CA MET A 171 -22.33 0.54 28.89
C MET A 171 -22.02 0.32 30.38
N GLU A 172 -20.91 0.86 30.89
CA GLU A 172 -20.55 0.80 32.31
C GLU A 172 -21.54 1.55 33.21
N ASN A 173 -22.03 2.70 32.75
CA ASN A 173 -23.09 3.43 33.44
C ASN A 173 -24.44 2.70 33.36
N TYR A 174 -24.68 2.00 32.26
CA TYR A 174 -25.92 1.27 32.03
C TYR A 174 -26.04 0.01 32.88
N GLU A 175 -24.94 -0.70 33.18
CA GLU A 175 -24.97 -1.81 34.15
C GLU A 175 -25.52 -1.39 35.52
N LYS A 176 -25.61 -0.08 35.77
CA LYS A 176 -26.17 0.53 36.99
C LYS A 176 -27.60 1.08 36.81
N THR A 177 -28.25 0.90 35.65
CA THR A 177 -29.59 1.46 35.34
C THR A 177 -30.54 0.44 34.67
N ASP A 178 -31.85 0.57 34.92
CA ASP A 178 -32.91 -0.37 34.47
C ASP A 178 -33.52 -0.06 33.08
N ILE A 179 -32.89 0.82 32.30
CA ILE A 179 -33.37 1.21 30.96
C ILE A 179 -33.20 0.01 30.01
N PRO A 180 -33.99 -0.24 28.96
CA PRO A 180 -33.68 -1.29 27.97
C PRO A 180 -32.64 -0.86 26.91
N LYS A 181 -31.65 -1.73 26.60
CA LYS A 181 -30.53 -1.47 25.65
C LYS A 181 -30.95 -0.90 24.28
N ARG A 182 -32.15 -1.24 23.78
CA ARG A 182 -32.67 -0.80 22.47
C ARG A 182 -32.93 0.71 22.36
N PHE A 183 -32.99 1.42 23.49
CA PHE A 183 -33.23 2.87 23.52
C PHE A 183 -31.95 3.70 23.57
N ILE A 184 -30.79 3.05 23.58
CA ILE A 184 -29.49 3.70 23.55
C ILE A 184 -29.07 3.87 22.09
N ARG A 185 -29.03 5.12 21.62
CA ARG A 185 -28.34 5.50 20.39
C ARG A 185 -27.18 6.40 20.78
N PRO A 186 -25.92 5.94 20.64
CA PRO A 186 -24.79 6.83 20.76
C PRO A 186 -24.81 7.71 19.52
N GLU A 187 -25.30 8.95 19.64
CA GLU A 187 -25.13 9.97 18.61
C GLU A 187 -23.72 10.56 18.75
N SER A 188 -22.70 9.72 18.58
CA SER A 188 -21.33 10.20 18.63
C SER A 188 -21.05 11.00 17.36
N GLY A 189 -21.00 12.31 17.50
CA GLY A 189 -20.53 13.17 16.43
C GLY A 189 -19.00 13.12 16.34
N PHE A 190 -18.49 13.07 15.11
CA PHE A 190 -17.06 13.12 14.82
C PHE A 190 -16.74 14.33 13.94
N VAL A 191 -15.64 15.01 14.29
CA VAL A 191 -15.05 16.07 13.46
C VAL A 191 -13.72 15.56 12.92
N MET A 192 -13.45 15.81 11.64
CA MET A 192 -12.18 15.47 11.04
C MET A 192 -11.16 16.58 11.34
N ILE A 193 -10.00 16.20 11.89
CA ILE A 193 -8.89 17.13 12.11
C ILE A 193 -8.04 17.12 10.84
N VAL A 194 -8.21 18.12 9.99
CA VAL A 194 -7.59 18.17 8.65
C VAL A 194 -6.06 18.24 8.77
N GLU A 195 -5.55 18.94 9.77
CA GLU A 195 -4.14 19.19 10.02
C GLU A 195 -3.38 17.93 10.44
N GLU A 196 -4.07 16.96 11.03
CA GLU A 196 -3.49 15.67 11.45
C GLU A 196 -3.72 14.56 10.42
N CYS A 197 -4.43 14.85 9.33
CA CYS A 197 -4.63 13.89 8.25
C CYS A 197 -3.33 13.67 7.46
N ASN A 198 -3.06 12.41 7.12
CA ASN A 198 -1.88 12.04 6.33
C ASN A 198 -2.23 11.89 4.85
N TYR A 199 -1.56 12.67 4.01
CA TYR A 199 -1.64 12.59 2.56
C TYR A 199 -0.40 11.93 1.99
N GLU A 200 -0.59 11.16 0.92
CA GLU A 200 0.47 10.52 0.16
C GLU A 200 0.43 11.04 -1.27
N ASP A 201 1.58 11.43 -1.81
CA ASP A 201 1.68 11.83 -3.21
C ASP A 201 1.52 10.60 -4.09
N VAL A 202 0.64 10.69 -5.08
CA VAL A 202 0.32 9.62 -6.01
C VAL A 202 0.19 10.15 -7.42
N GLN A 203 0.41 9.26 -8.38
CA GLN A 203 0.29 9.56 -9.80
C GLN A 203 -0.24 8.32 -10.52
N ASP A 204 -1.17 8.51 -11.44
CA ASP A 204 -1.74 7.42 -12.22
C ASP A 204 -0.99 7.30 -13.55
N ILE A 205 -0.73 6.06 -13.96
CA ILE A 205 -0.03 5.73 -15.20
C ILE A 205 -0.91 4.85 -16.08
N SER A 206 -0.86 5.08 -17.38
CA SER A 206 -1.46 4.19 -18.38
C SER A 206 -0.37 3.38 -19.05
N MET A 207 -0.56 2.07 -19.13
CA MET A 207 0.46 1.13 -19.58
C MET A 207 -0.09 0.20 -20.65
N SER A 208 0.68 -0.06 -21.70
CA SER A 208 0.36 -1.03 -22.75
C SER A 208 1.22 -2.26 -22.62
N GLN A 209 0.63 -3.43 -22.82
CA GLN A 209 1.38 -4.68 -22.89
C GLN A 209 2.36 -4.67 -24.06
N ILE A 210 3.58 -5.13 -23.79
CA ILE A 210 4.57 -5.41 -24.82
C ILE A 210 4.83 -6.91 -24.94
N THR A 211 5.32 -7.32 -26.10
CA THR A 211 5.91 -8.64 -26.32
C THR A 211 7.20 -8.46 -27.09
N TYR A 212 8.25 -9.14 -26.67
CA TYR A 212 9.57 -9.08 -27.26
C TYR A 212 10.14 -10.49 -27.45
N ASN A 213 11.15 -10.64 -28.31
CA ASN A 213 11.78 -11.93 -28.59
C ASN A 213 12.85 -12.26 -27.53
N SER A 214 13.49 -13.43 -27.65
CA SER A 214 14.59 -13.83 -26.77
C SER A 214 15.84 -12.93 -26.84
N GLU A 215 15.95 -12.09 -27.86
CA GLU A 215 17.03 -11.11 -28.07
C GLU A 215 16.63 -9.71 -27.55
N HIS A 216 15.50 -9.60 -26.83
CA HIS A 216 14.94 -8.34 -26.32
C HIS A 216 14.56 -7.32 -27.41
N HIS A 217 14.27 -7.77 -28.63
CA HIS A 217 13.68 -6.93 -29.68
C HIS A 217 12.17 -6.92 -29.59
N LEU A 218 11.58 -5.73 -29.68
CA LEU A 218 10.15 -5.54 -29.61
C LEU A 218 9.44 -6.24 -30.78
N ILE A 219 8.53 -7.16 -30.47
CA ILE A 219 7.67 -7.82 -31.46
C ILE A 219 6.36 -7.03 -31.63
N ASN A 220 5.78 -6.57 -30.52
CA ASN A 220 4.48 -5.89 -30.53
C ASN A 220 4.30 -5.02 -29.27
N CYS A 221 3.64 -3.88 -29.45
CA CYS A 221 3.11 -3.05 -28.38
C CYS A 221 1.59 -2.93 -28.60
N SER A 222 0.80 -3.64 -27.79
CA SER A 222 -0.64 -3.72 -27.97
C SER A 222 -1.34 -2.47 -27.45
N THR A 223 -1.96 -1.70 -28.35
CA THR A 223 -2.83 -0.57 -27.97
C THR A 223 -4.18 -1.00 -27.40
N ARG A 224 -4.53 -2.30 -27.50
CA ARG A 224 -5.79 -2.84 -26.96
C ARG A 224 -5.64 -3.34 -25.53
N ASN A 225 -4.47 -3.86 -25.18
CA ASN A 225 -4.22 -4.44 -23.87
C ASN A 225 -3.59 -3.37 -22.97
N GLN A 226 -4.44 -2.44 -22.53
CA GLN A 226 -4.04 -1.35 -21.65
C GLN A 226 -4.52 -1.61 -20.22
N ILE A 227 -3.72 -1.17 -19.26
CA ILE A 227 -4.03 -1.23 -17.84
C ILE A 227 -3.57 0.04 -17.15
N LEU A 228 -4.32 0.45 -16.12
CA LEU A 228 -3.94 1.56 -15.26
C LEU A 228 -3.05 1.06 -14.14
N GLY A 229 -2.05 1.86 -13.79
CA GLY A 229 -1.25 1.70 -12.58
C GLY A 229 -1.33 2.94 -11.73
N THR A 230 -1.04 2.81 -10.44
CA THR A 230 -0.79 3.97 -9.58
C THR A 230 0.56 3.80 -8.92
N ILE A 231 1.39 4.85 -9.02
CA ILE A 231 2.65 4.98 -8.31
C ILE A 231 2.48 5.98 -7.15
N SER A 232 3.32 5.86 -6.13
CA SER A 232 3.25 6.69 -4.93
C SER A 232 4.64 7.11 -4.47
N ASP A 233 4.69 8.17 -3.66
CA ASP A 233 5.87 8.63 -2.95
C ASP A 233 7.09 8.87 -3.88
N ASP A 234 8.22 8.21 -3.62
CA ASP A 234 9.50 8.36 -4.32
C ASP A 234 9.42 8.06 -5.82
N LEU A 235 8.43 7.30 -6.27
CA LEU A 235 8.24 6.98 -7.69
C LEU A 235 7.48 8.07 -8.46
N VAL A 236 6.82 9.01 -7.78
CA VAL A 236 6.12 10.12 -8.43
C VAL A 236 7.14 10.96 -9.22
N ASP A 237 6.76 11.33 -10.44
CA ASP A 237 7.59 12.04 -11.43
C ASP A 237 8.89 11.33 -11.87
N GLN A 238 9.08 10.06 -11.51
CA GLN A 238 10.23 9.28 -11.98
C GLN A 238 10.01 8.65 -13.36
N LEU A 239 8.76 8.34 -13.71
CA LEU A 239 8.43 7.68 -14.97
C LEU A 239 8.19 8.67 -16.10
N ARG A 240 8.63 8.30 -17.30
CA ARG A 240 8.43 9.08 -18.52
C ARG A 240 7.55 8.31 -19.50
N PRO A 241 6.68 8.99 -20.25
CA PRO A 241 5.98 8.36 -21.36
C PRO A 241 6.95 7.76 -22.37
N SER A 242 6.48 6.71 -23.06
CA SER A 242 7.20 5.95 -24.07
C SER A 242 8.42 5.14 -23.58
N THR A 243 8.59 4.94 -22.27
CA THR A 243 9.61 4.02 -21.75
C THR A 243 9.09 2.59 -21.65
N TYR A 244 10.00 1.62 -21.80
CA TYR A 244 9.74 0.21 -21.54
C TYR A 244 10.25 -0.15 -20.15
N VAL A 245 9.36 -0.71 -19.34
CA VAL A 245 9.67 -1.03 -17.95
C VAL A 245 8.99 -2.32 -17.54
N ARG A 246 9.56 -2.95 -16.53
CA ARG A 246 8.94 -4.03 -15.77
C ARG A 246 8.31 -3.44 -14.52
N VAL A 247 7.00 -3.61 -14.40
CA VAL A 247 6.22 -3.09 -13.28
C VAL A 247 5.86 -4.25 -12.36
N ASN A 248 6.32 -4.17 -11.11
CA ASN A 248 5.93 -5.09 -10.06
C ASN A 248 4.85 -4.44 -9.22
N GLY A 249 3.75 -5.15 -8.98
CA GLY A 249 2.64 -4.56 -8.27
C GLY A 249 1.61 -5.56 -7.78
N ILE A 250 0.61 -5.03 -7.09
CA ILE A 250 -0.54 -5.81 -6.63
C ILE A 250 -1.73 -5.44 -7.48
N VAL A 251 -2.44 -6.45 -7.99
CA VAL A 251 -3.68 -6.20 -8.74
C VAL A 251 -4.75 -5.65 -7.80
N ARG A 252 -5.26 -4.47 -8.11
CA ARG A 252 -6.34 -3.80 -7.38
C ARG A 252 -7.57 -3.65 -8.26
N VAL A 253 -8.66 -3.36 -7.58
CA VAL A 253 -9.97 -3.14 -8.19
C VAL A 253 -10.41 -1.72 -7.88
N GLN A 254 -10.41 -0.88 -8.92
CA GLN A 254 -10.82 0.51 -8.86
C GLN A 254 -12.19 0.71 -9.51
N PRO A 255 -12.96 1.73 -9.10
CA PRO A 255 -14.16 2.13 -9.84
C PRO A 255 -13.80 2.65 -11.22
N VAL A 256 -14.76 2.60 -12.14
CA VAL A 256 -14.62 3.24 -13.45
C VAL A 256 -14.47 4.75 -13.24
N PRO A 257 -13.46 5.40 -13.84
CA PRO A 257 -13.30 6.85 -13.79
C PRO A 257 -14.57 7.60 -14.19
N GLU A 258 -14.72 8.83 -13.68
CA GLU A 258 -15.77 9.80 -14.06
C GLU A 258 -17.22 9.46 -13.67
N ARG A 259 -17.47 8.35 -12.94
CA ARG A 259 -18.83 7.98 -12.52
C ARG A 259 -19.01 8.10 -11.01
N THR A 260 -20.11 8.73 -10.61
CA THR A 260 -20.45 8.96 -9.20
C THR A 260 -20.73 7.63 -8.49
N PHE A 261 -20.03 7.45 -7.37
CA PHE A 261 -19.88 6.22 -6.59
C PHE A 261 -21.19 5.59 -6.08
N SER A 262 -22.28 6.36 -5.97
CA SER A 262 -23.45 5.94 -5.18
C SER A 262 -24.24 4.77 -5.76
N LYS A 263 -24.09 4.44 -7.06
CA LYS A 263 -24.84 3.32 -7.70
C LYS A 263 -24.09 2.52 -8.78
N ASP A 264 -22.89 2.92 -9.22
CA ASP A 264 -22.15 2.15 -10.22
C ASP A 264 -21.36 1.01 -9.56
N THR A 265 -21.67 -0.23 -9.94
CA THR A 265 -21.00 -1.44 -9.44
C THR A 265 -19.88 -1.92 -10.35
N ARG A 266 -19.71 -1.33 -11.54
CA ARG A 266 -18.66 -1.71 -12.48
C ARG A 266 -17.30 -1.30 -11.94
N ARG A 267 -16.31 -2.15 -12.17
CA ARG A 267 -14.94 -1.97 -11.69
C ARG A 267 -13.96 -2.30 -12.80
N ILE A 268 -12.79 -1.72 -12.71
CA ILE A 268 -11.65 -1.99 -13.57
C ILE A 268 -10.50 -2.53 -12.73
N LEU A 269 -9.63 -3.31 -13.37
CA LEU A 269 -8.37 -3.71 -12.78
C LEU A 269 -7.38 -2.55 -12.90
N SER A 270 -6.60 -2.37 -11.86
CA SER A 270 -5.46 -1.48 -11.83
C SER A 270 -4.31 -2.15 -11.12
N ILE A 271 -3.10 -1.65 -11.29
CA ILE A 271 -1.92 -2.13 -10.58
C ILE A 271 -1.53 -1.10 -9.52
N ASP A 272 -1.47 -1.50 -8.26
CA ASP A 272 -0.83 -0.72 -7.22
C ASP A 272 0.66 -1.03 -7.27
N VAL A 273 1.43 -0.09 -7.81
CA VAL A 273 2.82 -0.33 -8.20
C VAL A 273 3.71 -0.32 -6.96
N LEU A 274 4.40 -1.44 -6.75
CA LEU A 274 5.35 -1.62 -5.68
C LEU A 274 6.73 -1.12 -6.09
N SER A 275 7.20 -1.49 -7.28
CA SER A 275 8.48 -1.10 -7.82
C SER A 275 8.45 -1.10 -9.35
N VAL A 276 9.42 -0.43 -9.95
CA VAL A 276 9.62 -0.37 -11.39
C VAL A 276 11.08 -0.68 -11.70
N GLU A 277 11.30 -1.58 -12.64
CA GLU A 277 12.62 -1.99 -13.10
C GLU A 277 12.79 -1.61 -14.58
N GLU A 278 13.99 -1.15 -14.94
CA GLU A 278 14.29 -0.80 -16.33
C GLU A 278 14.35 -2.07 -17.20
N LEU A 279 13.57 -2.06 -18.29
CA LEU A 279 13.59 -3.15 -19.25
C LEU A 279 14.36 -2.70 -20.49
N HIS A 280 15.50 -3.34 -20.73
CA HIS A 280 16.36 -3.04 -21.87
C HIS A 280 15.78 -3.73 -23.12
N VAL A 281 14.76 -3.10 -23.72
CA VAL A 281 14.15 -3.54 -24.98
C VAL A 281 14.68 -2.65 -26.11
N GLU A 282 15.15 -3.26 -27.19
CA GLU A 282 15.49 -2.53 -28.41
C GLU A 282 14.26 -2.47 -29.33
N ASP A 283 14.00 -1.28 -29.87
CA ASP A 283 12.93 -1.03 -30.84
C ASP A 283 13.27 -1.60 -32.23
#